data_AF-A0A521Y9G3-F1
#
_entry.id   AF-A0A521Y9G3-F1
#
_cell.length_a   1.000
_cell.length_b   1.000
_cell.length_c   1.000
_cell.angle_alpha   90.00
_cell.angle_beta   90.00
_cell.angle_gamma   90.00
#
_symmetry.space_group_name_H-M   'P 1'
#
loop_
_entity.id
_entity.type
_entity.pdbx_description
1 polymer ?
#
loop_
_entity_poly.entity_id
_entity_poly.type
_entity_poly.pdbx_seq_one_letter_code
_entity_poly.pdbx_strand_id
1 'polypeptide(L)'
;MTREIVLNDLSDLAQVMDRFPVDDRVPVSMALVPVVNGPSNPQAIELLDATARDVLDAFRALFDADRQRRAAAKDDVARCRQHREAAARATNVAVRLRESARQASDLAATALDARARGEAEAIAARMGCLATEAETHATLLQRKADALAERGDIKQLLAEERDQEMKMEMQETLALAERHLDARRYEEARRLLDSLVGISSVPDLSRTFRTLQNRLGIVKVEAAQSALREARRCHRHQPAAALDLLEPLDLQGLPEELVRHLCGLWLEACRRIGLMGAVYYRAGFGSGAVLMPALDGTWEVVSSIGPRRWERGRRFAPQALRGARALAPIGSP
;
A
#
# COMPACT_ATOMS: atom_id res chain seq x y z
N MET A 1 -43.02 -19.15 30.57
CA MET A 1 -42.91 -18.21 29.44
C MET A 1 -42.10 -17.02 29.90
N THR A 2 -40.79 -17.03 29.67
CA THR A 2 -39.85 -15.95 30.00
C THR A 2 -39.85 -14.94 28.85
N ARG A 3 -40.28 -13.70 29.11
CA ARG A 3 -40.16 -12.59 28.15
C ARG A 3 -38.80 -11.92 28.37
N GLU A 4 -37.91 -12.01 27.39
CA GLU A 4 -36.71 -11.17 27.33
C GLU A 4 -37.13 -9.72 27.02
N ILE A 5 -36.64 -8.78 27.82
CA ILE A 5 -36.77 -7.34 27.59
C ILE A 5 -35.36 -6.83 27.29
N VAL A 6 -35.17 -6.29 26.09
CA VAL A 6 -33.92 -5.64 25.67
C VAL A 6 -34.07 -4.15 25.95
N LEU A 7 -33.24 -3.62 26.84
CA LEU A 7 -33.21 -2.19 27.19
C LEU A 7 -32.22 -1.49 26.26
N ASN A 8 -32.66 -0.44 25.56
CA ASN A 8 -31.84 0.27 24.59
C ASN A 8 -31.20 1.54 25.17
N ASP A 9 -31.73 2.05 26.28
CA ASP A 9 -31.11 3.14 27.03
C ASP A 9 -31.30 3.04 28.57
N LEU A 10 -30.62 3.92 29.31
CA LEU A 10 -30.68 3.98 30.79
C LEU A 10 -32.02 4.50 31.33
N SER A 11 -32.84 5.16 30.49
CA SER A 11 -34.17 5.67 30.85
C SER A 11 -35.21 4.55 30.83
N ASP A 12 -35.05 3.57 29.94
CA ASP A 12 -35.86 2.34 29.90
C ASP A 12 -35.76 1.55 31.22
N LEU A 13 -34.62 1.66 31.92
CA LEU A 13 -34.37 1.00 33.20
C LEU A 13 -35.30 1.53 34.31
N ALA A 14 -35.63 2.83 34.29
CA ALA A 14 -36.50 3.46 35.27
C ALA A 14 -37.97 2.97 35.15
N GLN A 15 -38.41 2.57 33.96
CA GLN A 15 -39.77 2.06 33.74
C GLN A 15 -39.97 0.60 34.19
N VAL A 16 -38.88 -0.15 34.37
CA VAL A 16 -38.92 -1.56 34.80
C VAL A 16 -38.56 -1.71 36.28
N MET A 17 -37.97 -0.68 36.91
CA MET A 17 -37.61 -0.69 38.33
C MET A 17 -38.78 -1.02 39.27
N ASP A 18 -40.00 -0.57 38.99
CA ASP A 18 -41.18 -0.83 39.82
C ASP A 18 -41.66 -2.29 39.78
N ARG A 19 -41.12 -3.12 38.86
CA ARG A 19 -41.47 -4.55 38.74
C ARG A 19 -40.60 -5.47 39.57
N PHE A 20 -39.53 -4.96 40.19
CA PHE A 20 -38.67 -5.74 41.06
C PHE A 20 -39.00 -5.41 42.52
N PRO A 21 -39.46 -6.39 43.33
CA PRO A 21 -39.71 -6.13 44.74
C PRO A 21 -38.41 -5.69 45.43
N VAL A 22 -38.46 -4.54 46.09
CA VAL A 22 -37.30 -3.84 46.71
C VAL A 22 -36.71 -4.61 47.91
N ASP A 23 -37.26 -5.77 48.28
CA ASP A 23 -36.88 -6.49 49.50
C ASP A 23 -35.78 -7.55 49.34
N ASP A 24 -35.34 -7.87 48.13
CA ASP A 24 -34.13 -8.68 47.95
C ASP A 24 -32.92 -7.77 47.84
N ARG A 25 -32.31 -7.47 48.99
CA ARG A 25 -31.00 -6.84 49.08
C ARG A 25 -30.01 -7.66 48.25
N VAL A 26 -29.64 -7.13 47.09
CA VAL A 26 -28.53 -7.67 46.28
C VAL A 26 -27.32 -7.82 47.21
N PRO A 27 -26.71 -9.01 47.32
CA PRO A 27 -25.52 -9.19 48.13
C PRO A 27 -24.46 -8.17 47.72
N VAL A 28 -23.85 -7.48 48.69
CA VAL A 28 -22.82 -6.46 48.46
C VAL A 28 -21.65 -6.99 47.60
N SER A 29 -21.48 -8.31 47.55
CA SER A 29 -20.51 -9.02 46.70
C SER A 29 -20.77 -8.93 45.19
N MET A 30 -21.95 -8.49 44.73
CA MET A 30 -22.29 -8.34 43.31
C MET A 30 -22.28 -6.88 42.82
N ALA A 31 -21.92 -5.91 43.67
CA ALA A 31 -21.81 -4.52 43.26
C ALA A 31 -20.48 -4.25 42.52
N LEU A 32 -20.56 -3.82 41.25
CA LEU A 32 -19.40 -3.38 40.44
C LEU A 32 -18.74 -2.09 41.00
N VAL A 33 -19.40 -1.43 41.94
CA VAL A 33 -18.90 -0.28 42.69
C VAL A 33 -19.07 -0.61 44.18
N PRO A 34 -18.04 -0.47 45.02
CA PRO A 34 -18.16 -0.78 46.44
C PRO A 34 -19.25 0.08 47.09
N VAL A 35 -20.34 -0.56 47.54
CA VAL A 35 -21.40 0.11 48.31
C VAL A 35 -20.86 0.32 49.73
N VAL A 36 -20.48 1.55 50.05
CA VAL A 36 -20.02 1.93 51.40
C VAL A 36 -21.23 1.97 52.33
N ASN A 37 -21.51 0.85 53.01
CA ASN A 37 -22.54 0.76 54.04
C ASN A 37 -21.97 1.14 55.40
N GLY A 38 -21.95 2.44 55.69
CA GLY A 38 -21.60 3.01 56.99
C GLY A 38 -22.05 4.48 57.06
N PRO A 39 -22.15 5.10 58.25
CA PRO A 39 -22.45 6.53 58.33
C PRO A 39 -21.40 7.28 57.50
N SER A 40 -21.83 8.03 56.49
CA SER A 40 -20.94 8.89 55.70
C SER A 40 -20.22 9.80 56.66
N ASN A 41 -18.97 9.47 56.98
CA ASN A 41 -18.14 10.32 57.82
C ASN A 41 -17.74 11.51 56.93
N PRO A 42 -18.25 12.73 57.18
CA PRO A 42 -17.94 13.89 56.36
C PRO A 42 -16.43 14.13 56.29
N GLN A 43 -15.67 13.79 57.35
CA GLN A 43 -14.22 13.87 57.36
C GLN A 43 -13.54 12.87 56.41
N ALA A 44 -14.15 11.70 56.18
CA ALA A 44 -13.62 10.74 55.21
C ALA A 44 -13.88 11.19 53.77
N ILE A 45 -15.01 11.86 53.51
CA ILE A 45 -15.32 12.46 52.21
C ILE A 45 -14.39 13.65 51.94
N GLU A 46 -14.15 14.50 52.94
CA GLU A 46 -13.19 15.62 52.85
C GLU A 46 -11.76 15.12 52.60
N LEU A 47 -11.34 14.02 53.25
CA LEU A 47 -10.04 13.41 53.01
C LEU A 47 -9.91 12.83 51.59
N LEU A 48 -10.96 12.19 51.09
CA LEU A 48 -11.00 11.66 49.71
C LEU A 48 -10.98 12.78 48.68
N ASP A 49 -11.72 13.87 48.91
CA ASP A 49 -11.74 15.06 48.05
C ASP A 49 -10.39 15.79 48.06
N ALA A 50 -9.75 15.94 49.23
CA ALA A 50 -8.39 16.46 49.34
C ALA A 50 -7.38 15.58 48.59
N THR A 51 -7.43 14.25 48.79
CA THR A 51 -6.55 13.30 48.10
C THR A 51 -6.79 13.34 46.59
N ALA A 52 -8.04 13.43 46.13
CA ALA A 52 -8.37 13.52 44.72
C ALA A 52 -7.83 14.82 44.11
N ARG A 53 -7.90 15.95 44.81
CA ARG A 53 -7.30 17.23 44.38
C ARG A 53 -5.79 17.13 44.28
N ASP A 54 -5.13 16.59 45.30
CA ASP A 54 -3.67 16.42 45.31
C ASP A 54 -3.21 15.53 44.15
N VAL A 55 -3.93 14.43 43.88
CA VAL A 55 -3.65 13.54 42.74
C VAL A 55 -3.88 14.26 41.40
N LEU A 56 -4.98 15.03 41.27
CA LEU A 56 -5.25 15.79 40.04
C LEU A 56 -4.20 16.87 39.79
N ASP A 57 -3.74 17.57 40.83
CA ASP A 57 -2.70 18.58 40.71
C ASP A 57 -1.33 17.96 40.39
N ALA A 58 -1.02 16.78 40.96
CA ALA A 58 0.15 16.00 40.57
C ALA A 58 0.08 15.56 39.10
N PHE A 59 -1.08 15.09 38.61
CA PHE A 59 -1.27 14.75 37.20
C PHE A 59 -1.10 15.97 36.30
N ARG A 60 -1.69 17.13 36.66
CA ARG A 60 -1.52 18.37 35.90
C ARG A 60 -0.06 18.77 35.78
N ALA A 61 0.69 18.73 36.89
CA ALA A 61 2.11 19.02 36.90
C ALA A 61 2.91 18.08 35.98
N LEU A 62 2.58 16.78 35.98
CA LEU A 62 3.19 15.80 35.08
C LEU A 62 2.87 16.07 33.62
N PHE A 63 1.61 16.40 33.29
CA PHE A 63 1.21 16.75 31.92
C PHE A 63 1.91 18.02 31.42
N ASP A 64 2.02 19.04 32.27
CA ASP A 64 2.70 20.29 31.91
C ASP A 64 4.20 20.06 31.69
N ALA A 65 4.84 19.26 32.56
CA ALA A 65 6.23 18.88 32.40
C ALA A 65 6.47 18.06 31.10
N ASP A 66 5.61 17.11 30.79
CA ASP A 66 5.68 16.34 29.53
C ASP A 66 5.48 17.24 28.31
N ARG A 67 4.48 18.15 28.35
CA ARG A 67 4.24 19.12 27.27
C ARG A 67 5.45 20.00 27.01
N GLN A 68 6.06 20.53 28.07
CA GLN A 68 7.29 21.32 27.98
C GLN A 68 8.44 20.48 27.40
N ARG A 69 8.59 19.23 27.85
CA ARG A 69 9.63 18.33 27.34
C ARG A 69 9.43 18.04 25.85
N ARG A 70 8.19 17.78 25.43
CA ARG A 70 7.84 17.54 24.03
C ARG A 70 8.07 18.79 23.17
N ALA A 71 7.81 19.99 23.69
CA ALA A 71 8.13 21.24 22.99
C ALA A 71 9.65 21.39 22.78
N ALA A 72 10.45 21.18 23.83
CA ALA A 72 11.91 21.24 23.73
C ALA A 72 12.47 20.16 22.77
N ALA A 73 11.92 18.95 22.80
CA ALA A 73 12.31 17.87 21.90
C ALA A 73 11.98 18.19 20.43
N LYS A 74 10.87 18.89 20.15
CA LYS A 74 10.54 19.39 18.79
C LYS A 74 11.56 20.41 18.30
N ASP A 75 12.00 21.33 19.16
CA ASP A 75 13.05 22.28 18.80
C ASP A 75 14.39 21.56 18.51
N ASP A 76 14.70 20.50 19.24
CA ASP A 76 15.88 19.68 18.98
C ASP A 76 15.76 18.85 17.69
N VAL A 77 14.56 18.35 17.35
CA VAL A 77 14.26 17.74 16.03
C VAL A 77 14.54 18.76 14.91
N ALA A 78 14.07 20.00 15.05
CA ALA A 78 14.32 21.05 14.07
C ALA A 78 15.84 21.35 13.92
N ARG A 79 16.58 21.41 15.04
CA ARG A 79 18.04 21.55 15.04
C ARG A 79 18.75 20.36 14.37
N CYS A 80 18.28 19.14 14.62
CA CYS A 80 18.80 17.94 13.96
C CYS A 80 18.64 18.03 12.43
N ARG A 81 17.46 18.45 11.94
CA ARG A 81 17.22 18.67 10.50
C ARG A 81 18.15 19.74 9.93
N GLN A 82 18.27 20.88 10.61
CA GLN A 82 19.15 21.97 10.20
C GLN A 82 20.62 21.51 10.08
N HIS A 83 21.10 20.69 11.03
CA HIS A 83 22.44 20.12 10.97
C HIS A 83 22.62 19.16 9.79
N ARG A 84 21.63 18.29 9.50
CA ARG A 84 21.67 17.40 8.33
C ARG A 84 21.70 18.16 7.01
N GLU A 85 20.85 19.17 6.86
CA GLU A 85 20.84 20.01 5.67
C GLU A 85 22.15 20.79 5.50
N ALA A 86 22.69 21.33 6.59
CA ALA A 86 23.98 22.03 6.54
C ALA A 86 25.12 21.07 6.19
N ALA A 87 25.11 19.83 6.70
CA ALA A 87 26.07 18.80 6.34
C ALA A 87 25.98 18.46 4.85
N ALA A 88 24.76 18.26 4.31
CA ALA A 88 24.56 18.00 2.89
C ALA A 88 25.06 19.16 2.00
N ARG A 89 24.80 20.41 2.39
CA ARG A 89 25.34 21.59 1.70
C ARG A 89 26.87 21.62 1.72
N ALA A 90 27.50 21.34 2.86
CA ALA A 90 28.95 21.29 2.99
C ALA A 90 29.57 20.17 2.14
N THR A 91 28.96 18.99 2.10
CA THR A 91 29.37 17.89 1.21
C THR A 91 29.32 18.31 -0.26
N ASN A 92 28.24 18.97 -0.71
CA ASN A 92 28.13 19.44 -2.09
C ASN A 92 29.18 20.52 -2.44
N VAL A 93 29.54 21.38 -1.48
CA VAL A 93 30.64 22.33 -1.63
C VAL A 93 31.97 21.58 -1.80
N ALA A 94 32.24 20.59 -0.95
CA ALA A 94 33.48 19.80 -1.03
C ALA A 94 33.62 19.07 -2.37
N VAL A 95 32.54 18.47 -2.89
CA VAL A 95 32.52 17.80 -4.20
C VAL A 95 32.93 18.78 -5.32
N ARG A 96 32.32 19.97 -5.36
CA ARG A 96 32.64 21.00 -6.36
C ARG A 96 34.09 21.52 -6.23
N LEU A 97 34.58 21.68 -5.00
CA LEU A 97 35.96 22.10 -4.75
C LEU A 97 36.96 21.02 -5.21
N ARG A 98 36.68 19.74 -5.00
CA ARG A 98 37.50 18.64 -5.52
C ARG A 98 37.52 18.59 -7.04
N GLU A 99 36.37 18.77 -7.67
CA GLU A 99 36.27 18.83 -9.13
C GLU A 99 37.10 20.00 -9.69
N SER A 100 36.98 21.19 -9.08
CA SER A 100 37.77 22.36 -9.45
C SER A 100 39.28 22.14 -9.23
N ALA A 101 39.66 21.47 -8.14
CA ALA A 101 41.06 21.12 -7.87
C ALA A 101 41.63 20.16 -8.92
N ARG A 102 40.83 19.17 -9.36
CA ARG A 102 41.22 18.25 -10.45
C ARG A 102 41.41 18.99 -11.76
N GLN A 103 40.45 19.83 -12.16
CA GLN A 103 40.55 20.63 -13.38
C GLN A 103 41.79 21.53 -13.37
N ALA A 104 42.10 22.17 -12.23
CA ALA A 104 43.32 22.98 -12.09
C ALA A 104 44.59 22.13 -12.16
N SER A 105 44.60 20.93 -11.58
CA SER A 105 45.72 19.99 -11.70
C SER A 105 45.94 19.51 -13.13
N ASP A 106 44.87 19.23 -13.88
CA ASP A 106 44.94 18.83 -15.29
C ASP A 106 45.47 19.98 -16.18
N LEU A 107 45.04 21.21 -15.87
CA LEU A 107 45.57 22.41 -16.53
C LEU A 107 47.06 22.60 -16.23
N ALA A 108 47.49 22.43 -14.97
CA ALA A 108 48.91 22.50 -14.60
C ALA A 108 49.76 21.47 -15.37
N ALA A 109 49.24 20.24 -15.52
CA ALA A 109 49.93 19.17 -16.24
C ALA A 109 50.10 19.44 -17.74
N THR A 110 49.20 20.22 -18.34
CA THR A 110 49.16 20.46 -19.80
C THR A 110 49.61 21.86 -20.21
N ALA A 111 49.65 22.82 -19.28
CA ALA A 111 50.05 24.20 -19.56
C ALA A 111 51.52 24.26 -19.99
N LEU A 112 51.79 24.92 -21.12
CA LEU A 112 53.15 25.14 -21.62
C LEU A 112 53.83 26.33 -20.94
N ASP A 113 53.06 27.37 -20.60
CA ASP A 113 53.55 28.55 -19.88
C ASP A 113 53.81 28.24 -18.40
N ALA A 114 55.02 28.57 -17.93
CA ALA A 114 55.46 28.25 -16.58
C ALA A 114 54.67 29.00 -15.49
N ARG A 115 54.23 30.23 -15.79
CA ARG A 115 53.41 31.01 -14.86
C ARG A 115 52.00 30.43 -14.75
N ALA A 116 51.36 30.13 -15.86
CA ALA A 116 50.05 29.47 -15.89
C ALA A 116 50.08 28.11 -15.15
N ARG A 117 51.17 27.34 -15.30
CA ARG A 117 51.38 26.10 -14.54
C ARG A 117 51.42 26.35 -13.03
N GLY A 118 52.26 27.29 -12.57
CA GLY A 118 52.37 27.62 -11.14
C GLY A 118 51.07 28.17 -10.54
N GLU A 119 50.34 29.01 -11.28
CA GLU A 119 49.03 29.52 -10.87
C GLU A 119 47.99 28.38 -10.75
N ALA A 120 47.96 27.47 -11.72
CA ALA A 120 47.07 26.31 -11.71
C ALA A 120 47.39 25.33 -10.57
N GLU A 121 48.68 25.07 -10.27
CA GLU A 121 49.10 24.28 -9.11
C GLU A 121 48.66 24.92 -7.78
N ALA A 122 48.83 26.24 -7.65
CA ALA A 122 48.40 26.98 -6.46
C ALA A 122 46.87 26.95 -6.27
N ILE A 123 46.10 27.06 -7.36
CA ILE A 123 44.64 26.92 -7.34
C ILE A 123 44.25 25.50 -6.93
N ALA A 124 44.86 24.47 -7.54
CA ALA A 124 44.58 23.07 -7.24
C ALA A 124 44.82 22.77 -5.75
N ALA A 125 45.96 23.22 -5.21
CA ALA A 125 46.30 23.06 -3.79
C ALA A 125 45.29 23.77 -2.88
N ARG A 126 44.95 25.03 -3.17
CA ARG A 126 43.99 25.81 -2.37
C ARG A 126 42.60 25.18 -2.36
N MET A 127 42.11 24.74 -3.53
CA MET A 127 40.81 24.09 -3.65
C MET A 127 40.77 22.73 -2.95
N GLY A 128 41.88 21.97 -3.00
CA GLY A 128 42.04 20.72 -2.25
C GLY A 128 41.98 20.92 -0.73
N CYS A 129 42.65 21.95 -0.21
CA CYS A 129 42.57 22.32 1.21
C CYS A 129 41.14 22.69 1.63
N LEU A 130 40.48 23.58 0.88
CA LEU A 130 39.11 23.99 1.17
C LEU A 130 38.11 22.84 1.08
N ALA A 131 38.31 21.89 0.16
CA ALA A 131 37.48 20.69 0.08
C ALA A 131 37.59 19.83 1.34
N THR A 132 38.82 19.66 1.84
CA THR A 132 39.10 18.89 3.07
C THR A 132 38.47 19.56 4.30
N GLU A 133 38.52 20.89 4.37
CA GLU A 133 37.87 21.66 5.42
C GLU A 133 36.33 21.51 5.37
N ALA A 134 35.74 21.62 4.17
CA ALA A 134 34.31 21.44 3.97
C ALA A 134 33.84 20.02 4.35
N GLU A 135 34.62 18.98 4.06
CA GLU A 135 34.34 17.60 4.49
C GLU A 135 34.44 17.42 6.00
N THR A 136 35.45 18.00 6.62
CA THR A 136 35.60 17.99 8.07
C THR A 136 34.42 18.69 8.73
N HIS A 137 33.95 19.80 8.16
CA HIS A 137 32.76 20.50 8.63
C HIS A 137 31.48 19.67 8.44
N ALA A 138 31.31 19.04 7.27
CA ALA A 138 30.17 18.18 6.98
C ALA A 138 30.08 16.99 7.96
N THR A 139 31.20 16.32 8.22
CA THR A 139 31.27 15.20 9.17
C THR A 139 31.00 15.63 10.61
N LEU A 140 31.47 16.81 11.03
CA LEU A 140 31.15 17.37 12.34
C LEU A 140 29.64 17.65 12.49
N LEU A 141 29.03 18.26 11.48
CA LEU A 141 27.59 18.55 11.48
C LEU A 141 26.76 17.27 11.49
N GLN A 142 27.16 16.26 10.71
CA GLN A 142 26.49 14.96 10.70
C GLN A 142 26.56 14.29 12.08
N ARG A 143 27.74 14.28 12.72
CA ARG A 143 27.90 13.75 14.09
C ARG A 143 27.02 14.47 15.10
N LYS A 144 26.87 15.80 14.99
CA LYS A 144 25.96 16.59 15.84
C LYS A 144 24.50 16.20 15.61
N ALA A 145 24.10 16.02 14.36
CA ALA A 145 22.75 15.57 14.02
C ALA A 145 22.47 14.16 14.58
N ASP A 146 23.42 13.23 14.42
CA ASP A 146 23.27 11.85 14.89
C ASP A 146 23.24 11.78 16.42
N ALA A 147 24.07 12.57 17.10
CA ALA A 147 24.04 12.67 18.57
C ALA A 147 22.70 13.20 19.10
N LEU A 148 22.06 14.13 18.39
CA LEU A 148 20.69 14.56 18.71
C LEU A 148 19.67 13.46 18.40
N ALA A 149 19.79 12.80 17.25
CA ALA A 149 18.85 11.76 16.82
C ALA A 149 18.84 10.52 17.73
N GLU A 150 19.92 10.23 18.44
CA GLU A 150 20.00 9.10 19.39
C GLU A 150 19.37 9.40 20.76
N ARG A 151 18.98 10.64 21.05
CA ARG A 151 18.24 10.95 22.29
C ARG A 151 16.84 10.31 22.21
N GLY A 152 16.44 9.60 23.26
CA GLY A 152 15.24 8.76 23.23
C GLY A 152 13.95 9.50 22.86
N ASP A 153 13.76 10.71 23.37
CA ASP A 153 12.62 11.58 23.07
C ASP A 153 12.60 12.04 21.61
N ILE A 154 13.75 12.43 21.06
CA ILE A 154 13.90 12.82 19.66
C ILE A 154 13.69 11.62 18.73
N LYS A 155 14.26 10.47 19.09
CA LYS A 155 14.10 9.22 18.34
C LYS A 155 12.64 8.80 18.26
N GLN A 156 11.91 8.92 19.37
CA GLN A 156 10.48 8.64 19.41
C GLN A 156 9.70 9.61 18.52
N LEU A 157 9.95 10.92 18.61
CA LEU A 157 9.27 11.91 17.76
C LEU A 157 9.55 11.68 16.26
N LEU A 158 10.79 11.35 15.89
CA LEU A 158 11.15 11.04 14.51
C LEU A 158 10.48 9.74 14.01
N ALA A 159 10.28 8.76 14.90
CA ALA A 159 9.52 7.55 14.56
C ALA A 159 8.03 7.85 14.38
N GLU A 160 7.44 8.64 15.28
CA GLU A 160 6.04 9.09 15.17
C GLU A 160 5.79 9.88 13.87
N GLU A 161 6.70 10.75 13.47
CA GLU A 161 6.61 11.48 12.19
C GLU A 161 6.66 10.52 10.99
N ARG A 162 7.57 9.54 10.98
CA ARG A 162 7.64 8.53 9.91
C ARG A 162 6.38 7.68 9.83
N ASP A 163 5.83 7.30 10.98
CA ASP A 163 4.59 6.54 11.06
C ASP A 163 3.41 7.37 10.53
N GLN A 164 3.39 8.69 10.78
CA GLN A 164 2.41 9.61 10.24
C GLN A 164 2.55 9.80 8.73
N GLU A 165 3.77 9.98 8.22
CA GLU A 165 4.07 10.08 6.79
C GLU A 165 3.62 8.81 6.06
N MET A 166 4.00 7.63 6.56
CA MET A 166 3.57 6.34 6.01
C MET A 166 2.04 6.17 6.05
N LYS A 167 1.39 6.63 7.13
CA LYS A 167 -0.07 6.61 7.23
C LYS A 167 -0.73 7.53 6.18
N MET A 168 -0.19 8.72 5.96
CA MET A 168 -0.67 9.66 4.94
C MET A 168 -0.51 9.08 3.53
N GLU A 169 0.68 8.58 3.17
CA GLU A 169 0.93 7.96 1.87
C GLU A 169 -0.01 6.76 1.61
N MET A 170 -0.25 5.96 2.64
CA MET A 170 -1.18 4.84 2.53
C MET A 170 -2.63 5.32 2.37
N GLN A 171 -3.05 6.38 3.07
CA GLN A 171 -4.38 6.98 2.87
C GLN A 171 -4.56 7.50 1.45
N GLU A 172 -3.56 8.18 0.90
CA GLU A 172 -3.59 8.69 -0.47
C GLU A 172 -3.67 7.55 -1.49
N THR A 173 -2.89 6.49 -1.28
CA THR A 173 -2.91 5.30 -2.15
C THR A 173 -4.25 4.58 -2.10
N LEU A 174 -4.84 4.42 -0.91
CA LEU A 174 -6.19 3.83 -0.76
C LEU A 174 -7.26 4.70 -1.43
N ALA A 175 -7.20 6.03 -1.26
CA ALA A 175 -8.12 6.96 -1.91
C ALA A 175 -7.99 6.91 -3.45
N LEU A 176 -6.76 6.77 -3.97
CA LEU A 176 -6.55 6.60 -5.40
C LEU A 176 -7.11 5.26 -5.91
N ALA A 177 -6.89 4.16 -5.16
CA ALA A 177 -7.45 2.85 -5.49
C ALA A 177 -8.98 2.88 -5.51
N GLU A 178 -9.62 3.55 -4.56
CA GLU A 178 -11.07 3.75 -4.53
C GLU A 178 -11.57 4.50 -5.77
N ARG A 179 -10.92 5.58 -6.18
CA ARG A 179 -11.27 6.30 -7.43
C ARG A 179 -11.15 5.41 -8.67
N HIS A 180 -10.13 4.55 -8.73
CA HIS A 180 -10.00 3.59 -9.83
C HIS A 180 -11.13 2.55 -9.82
N LEU A 181 -11.57 2.09 -8.65
CA LEU A 181 -12.73 1.20 -8.52
C LEU A 181 -14.03 1.88 -8.97
N ASP A 182 -14.25 3.14 -8.57
CA ASP A 182 -15.40 3.94 -9.01
C ASP A 182 -15.42 4.11 -10.53
N ALA A 183 -14.25 4.31 -11.14
CA ALA A 183 -14.06 4.40 -12.58
C ALA A 183 -14.04 3.03 -13.30
N ARG A 184 -14.27 1.91 -12.59
CA ARG A 184 -14.22 0.53 -13.11
C ARG A 184 -12.88 0.13 -13.72
N ARG A 185 -11.80 0.78 -13.31
CA ARG A 185 -10.41 0.51 -13.69
C ARG A 185 -9.80 -0.53 -12.76
N TYR A 186 -10.21 -1.79 -12.95
CA TYR A 186 -9.88 -2.92 -12.07
C TYR A 186 -8.36 -3.16 -11.94
N GLU A 187 -7.63 -3.19 -13.06
CA GLU A 187 -6.20 -3.55 -13.06
C GLU A 187 -5.35 -2.49 -12.34
N GLU A 188 -5.68 -1.21 -12.51
CA GLU A 188 -5.02 -0.10 -11.82
C GLU A 188 -5.31 -0.12 -10.32
N ALA A 189 -6.57 -0.32 -9.93
CA ALA A 189 -6.95 -0.47 -8.52
C ALA A 189 -6.24 -1.67 -7.86
N ARG A 190 -6.17 -2.81 -8.56
CA ARG A 190 -5.47 -4.01 -8.10
C ARG A 190 -3.99 -3.74 -7.86
N ARG A 191 -3.28 -3.13 -8.81
CA ARG A 191 -1.84 -2.83 -8.67
C ARG A 191 -1.54 -1.96 -7.44
N LEU A 192 -2.37 -0.94 -7.22
CA LEU A 192 -2.24 -0.06 -6.05
C LEU A 192 -2.47 -0.85 -4.76
N LEU A 193 -3.53 -1.66 -4.68
CA LEU A 193 -3.80 -2.46 -3.49
C LEU A 193 -2.74 -3.55 -3.25
N ASP A 194 -2.21 -4.19 -4.30
CA ASP A 194 -1.14 -5.20 -4.19
C ASP A 194 0.16 -4.58 -3.64
N SER A 195 0.46 -3.32 -4.00
CA SER A 195 1.63 -2.60 -3.45
C SER A 195 1.56 -2.33 -1.94
N LEU A 196 0.36 -2.36 -1.35
CA LEU A 196 0.13 -2.11 0.07
C LEU A 196 0.14 -3.39 0.93
N VAL A 197 0.14 -4.58 0.33
CA VAL A 197 0.07 -5.87 1.06
C VAL A 197 1.25 -6.08 2.02
N GLY A 198 2.42 -5.49 1.75
CA GLY A 198 3.60 -5.52 2.62
C GLY A 198 3.67 -4.40 3.67
N ILE A 199 2.84 -3.37 3.55
CA ILE A 199 2.89 -2.11 4.34
C ILE A 199 1.65 -1.99 5.25
N SER A 200 0.72 -2.94 5.17
CA SER A 200 -0.57 -2.97 5.90
C SER A 200 -0.45 -3.19 7.42
N SER A 201 0.60 -2.69 8.07
CA SER A 201 0.79 -2.75 9.52
C SER A 201 0.03 -1.65 10.28
N VAL A 202 -0.63 -0.70 9.60
CA VAL A 202 -1.42 0.36 10.27
C VAL A 202 -2.84 -0.18 10.59
N PRO A 203 -3.19 -0.36 11.88
CA PRO A 203 -4.46 -0.97 12.27
C PRO A 203 -5.69 -0.18 11.79
N ASP A 204 -5.62 1.15 11.83
CA ASP A 204 -6.72 2.05 11.47
C ASP A 204 -7.18 1.91 10.01
N LEU A 205 -6.25 1.58 9.11
CA LEU A 205 -6.50 1.54 7.66
C LEU A 205 -6.74 0.12 7.13
N SER A 206 -6.47 -0.89 7.96
CA SER A 206 -6.65 -2.30 7.61
C SER A 206 -8.10 -2.63 7.24
N ARG A 207 -9.07 -1.98 7.89
CA ARG A 207 -10.50 -2.14 7.57
C ARG A 207 -10.81 -1.60 6.18
N THR A 208 -10.36 -0.39 5.86
CA THR A 208 -10.58 0.25 4.55
C THR A 208 -9.93 -0.56 3.44
N PHE A 209 -8.68 -1.00 3.65
CA PHE A 209 -7.98 -1.88 2.71
C PHE A 209 -8.77 -3.16 2.41
N ARG A 210 -9.26 -3.85 3.46
CA ARG A 210 -10.08 -5.07 3.30
C ARG A 210 -11.39 -4.80 2.55
N THR A 211 -12.05 -3.68 2.85
CA THR A 211 -13.28 -3.27 2.13
C THR A 211 -13.00 -3.05 0.65
N LEU A 212 -11.91 -2.34 0.31
CA LEU A 212 -11.54 -2.10 -1.09
C LEU A 212 -11.11 -3.40 -1.80
N GLN A 213 -10.41 -4.31 -1.12
CA GLN A 213 -10.09 -5.64 -1.64
C GLN A 213 -11.35 -6.48 -1.95
N ASN A 214 -12.34 -6.47 -1.06
CA ASN A 214 -13.61 -7.14 -1.32
C ASN A 214 -14.36 -6.50 -2.50
N ARG A 215 -14.37 -5.16 -2.56
CA ARG A 215 -15.00 -4.40 -3.65
C ARG A 215 -14.30 -4.64 -5.00
N LEU A 216 -12.98 -4.79 -5.00
CA LEU A 216 -12.18 -5.12 -6.18
C LEU A 216 -12.68 -6.42 -6.84
N GLY A 217 -13.03 -7.44 -6.04
CA GLY A 217 -13.62 -8.67 -6.54
C GLY A 217 -14.98 -8.47 -7.22
N ILE A 218 -15.85 -7.63 -6.64
CA ILE A 218 -17.15 -7.28 -7.22
C ILE A 218 -16.98 -6.57 -8.57
N VAL A 219 -16.12 -5.54 -8.61
CA VAL A 219 -15.84 -4.79 -9.86
C VAL A 219 -15.25 -5.70 -10.94
N LYS A 220 -14.41 -6.68 -10.57
CA LYS A 220 -13.88 -7.69 -11.51
C LYS A 220 -15.01 -8.49 -12.17
N VAL A 221 -15.95 -8.97 -11.36
CA VAL A 221 -17.09 -9.75 -11.84
C VAL A 221 -17.98 -8.91 -12.74
N GLU A 222 -18.28 -7.66 -12.36
CA GLU A 222 -19.07 -6.75 -13.18
C GLU A 222 -18.40 -6.43 -14.52
N ALA A 223 -17.09 -6.16 -14.52
CA ALA A 223 -16.32 -5.92 -15.74
C ALA A 223 -16.36 -7.13 -16.68
N ALA A 224 -16.14 -8.34 -16.14
CA ALA A 224 -16.22 -9.58 -16.90
C ALA A 224 -17.62 -9.87 -17.44
N GLN A 225 -18.68 -9.61 -16.66
CA GLN A 225 -20.07 -9.72 -17.13
C GLN A 225 -20.42 -8.68 -18.20
N SER A 226 -19.88 -7.46 -18.10
CA SER A 226 -20.05 -6.43 -19.12
C SER A 226 -19.38 -6.83 -20.43
N ALA A 227 -18.13 -7.29 -20.38
CA ALA A 227 -17.40 -7.81 -21.53
C ALA A 227 -18.13 -9.00 -22.17
N LEU A 228 -18.63 -9.94 -21.36
CA LEU A 228 -19.44 -11.06 -21.85
C LEU A 228 -20.71 -10.58 -22.58
N ARG A 229 -21.44 -9.61 -22.03
CA ARG A 229 -22.64 -9.06 -22.67
C ARG A 229 -22.32 -8.41 -24.01
N GLU A 230 -21.25 -7.64 -24.07
CA GLU A 230 -20.84 -6.94 -25.30
C GLU A 230 -20.33 -7.94 -26.36
N ALA A 231 -19.48 -8.89 -25.96
CA ALA A 231 -19.03 -9.97 -26.83
C ALA A 231 -20.20 -10.79 -27.40
N ARG A 232 -21.25 -11.05 -26.60
CA ARG A 232 -22.46 -11.74 -27.08
C ARG A 232 -23.20 -10.94 -28.16
N ARG A 233 -23.16 -9.62 -28.14
CA ARG A 233 -23.80 -8.79 -29.18
C ARG A 233 -23.04 -8.85 -30.50
N CYS A 234 -21.72 -8.82 -30.46
CA CYS A 234 -20.91 -8.74 -31.67
C CYS A 234 -20.46 -10.10 -32.23
N HIS A 235 -20.35 -11.18 -31.43
CA HIS A 235 -19.73 -12.45 -31.88
C HIS A 235 -20.33 -13.06 -33.16
N ARG A 236 -21.62 -12.80 -33.46
CA ARG A 236 -22.27 -13.34 -34.66
C ARG A 236 -21.78 -12.69 -35.95
N HIS A 237 -21.50 -11.39 -35.91
CA HIS A 237 -21.20 -10.57 -37.09
C HIS A 237 -19.74 -10.10 -37.11
N GLN A 238 -19.12 -9.99 -35.95
CA GLN A 238 -17.76 -9.51 -35.73
C GLN A 238 -17.07 -10.41 -34.68
N PRO A 239 -16.77 -11.67 -35.02
CA PRO A 239 -16.17 -12.61 -34.08
C PRO A 239 -14.77 -12.18 -33.61
N ALA A 240 -13.99 -11.47 -34.45
CA ALA A 240 -12.69 -10.93 -34.05
C ALA A 240 -12.81 -9.87 -32.93
N ALA A 241 -13.75 -8.93 -33.05
CA ALA A 241 -14.00 -7.93 -32.01
C ALA A 241 -14.48 -8.56 -30.69
N ALA A 242 -15.23 -9.67 -30.76
CA ALA A 242 -15.58 -10.44 -29.57
C ALA A 242 -14.36 -11.07 -28.89
N LEU A 243 -13.36 -11.52 -29.65
CA LEU A 243 -12.10 -12.00 -29.08
C LEU A 243 -11.32 -10.87 -28.42
N ASP A 244 -11.21 -9.70 -29.06
CA ASP A 244 -10.49 -8.55 -28.49
C ASP A 244 -11.05 -8.10 -27.13
N LEU A 245 -12.35 -8.32 -26.88
CA LEU A 245 -13.00 -8.05 -25.59
C LEU A 245 -12.77 -9.14 -24.54
N LEU A 246 -12.55 -10.39 -24.96
CA LEU A 246 -12.50 -11.56 -24.07
C LEU A 246 -11.07 -11.99 -23.73
N GLU A 247 -10.13 -11.90 -24.66
CA GLU A 247 -8.73 -12.33 -24.47
C GLU A 247 -8.00 -11.57 -23.35
N PRO A 248 -8.19 -10.26 -23.16
CA PRO A 248 -7.47 -9.52 -22.11
C PRO A 248 -7.96 -9.81 -20.68
N LEU A 249 -9.08 -10.51 -20.51
CA LEU A 249 -9.70 -10.71 -19.21
C LEU A 249 -8.89 -11.68 -18.34
N ASP A 250 -8.51 -11.22 -17.14
CA ASP A 250 -8.00 -12.12 -16.09
C ASP A 250 -9.15 -12.93 -15.48
N LEU A 251 -9.18 -14.22 -15.79
CA LEU A 251 -10.23 -15.14 -15.31
C LEU A 251 -10.00 -15.66 -13.89
N GLN A 252 -8.84 -15.38 -13.27
CA GLN A 252 -8.52 -15.90 -11.95
C GLN A 252 -9.44 -15.32 -10.86
N GLY A 253 -10.02 -16.18 -10.03
CA GLY A 253 -10.91 -15.76 -8.93
C GLY A 253 -12.31 -15.31 -9.35
N LEU A 254 -12.67 -15.46 -10.63
CA LEU A 254 -14.06 -15.28 -11.07
C LEU A 254 -14.93 -16.50 -10.71
N PRO A 255 -16.26 -16.32 -10.53
CA PRO A 255 -17.19 -17.42 -10.32
C PRO A 255 -17.12 -18.45 -11.45
N GLU A 256 -17.15 -19.73 -11.11
CA GLU A 256 -16.93 -20.84 -12.04
C GLU A 256 -17.90 -20.78 -13.24
N GLU A 257 -19.17 -20.49 -12.98
CA GLU A 257 -20.18 -20.36 -14.03
C GLU A 257 -19.89 -19.23 -15.03
N LEU A 258 -19.40 -18.09 -14.54
CA LEU A 258 -19.03 -16.97 -15.40
C LEU A 258 -17.84 -17.33 -16.28
N VAL A 259 -16.84 -18.01 -15.71
CA VAL A 259 -15.68 -18.51 -16.44
C VAL A 259 -16.10 -19.49 -17.54
N ARG A 260 -17.02 -20.42 -17.25
CA ARG A 260 -17.56 -21.35 -18.26
C ARG A 260 -18.22 -20.60 -19.42
N HIS A 261 -19.03 -19.57 -19.14
CA HIS A 261 -19.68 -18.77 -20.17
C HIS A 261 -18.69 -17.96 -21.02
N LEU A 262 -17.69 -17.33 -20.40
CA LEU A 262 -16.64 -16.57 -21.10
C LEU A 262 -15.83 -17.48 -22.02
N CYS A 263 -15.32 -18.61 -21.50
CA CYS A 263 -14.57 -19.59 -22.30
C CYS A 263 -15.41 -20.19 -23.42
N GLY A 264 -16.69 -20.47 -23.16
CA GLY A 264 -17.62 -21.00 -24.16
C GLY A 264 -17.81 -20.03 -25.33
N LEU A 265 -18.06 -18.75 -25.04
CA LEU A 265 -18.24 -17.72 -26.07
C LEU A 265 -16.95 -17.43 -26.83
N TRP A 266 -15.81 -17.38 -26.14
CA TRP A 266 -14.49 -17.25 -26.75
C TRP A 266 -14.23 -18.38 -27.76
N LEU A 267 -14.49 -19.64 -27.38
CA LEU A 267 -14.37 -20.78 -28.29
C LEU A 267 -15.34 -20.68 -29.48
N GLU A 268 -16.57 -20.24 -29.25
CA GLU A 268 -17.54 -20.06 -30.34
C GLU A 268 -17.07 -19.00 -31.33
N ALA A 269 -16.56 -17.86 -30.84
CA ALA A 269 -15.99 -16.81 -31.68
C ALA A 269 -14.79 -17.33 -32.50
N CYS A 270 -13.87 -18.08 -31.88
CA CYS A 270 -12.76 -18.72 -32.59
C CYS A 270 -13.23 -19.66 -33.72
N ARG A 271 -14.29 -20.45 -33.49
CA ARG A 271 -14.87 -21.32 -34.53
C ARG A 271 -15.50 -20.53 -35.68
N ARG A 272 -16.12 -19.38 -35.38
CA ARG A 272 -16.76 -18.52 -36.40
C ARG A 272 -15.74 -17.82 -37.31
N ILE A 273 -14.52 -17.56 -36.83
CA ILE A 273 -13.45 -16.99 -37.66
C ILE A 273 -13.01 -17.97 -38.76
N GLY A 274 -13.30 -19.26 -38.64
CA GLY A 274 -13.05 -20.24 -39.69
C GLY A 274 -11.57 -20.59 -39.85
N LEU A 275 -10.84 -20.68 -38.74
CA LEU A 275 -9.42 -21.03 -38.70
C LEU A 275 -9.22 -22.51 -39.10
N MET A 276 -8.97 -22.77 -40.38
CA MET A 276 -8.84 -24.12 -40.94
C MET A 276 -7.59 -24.83 -40.41
N GLY A 277 -7.76 -26.03 -39.87
CA GLY A 277 -6.66 -26.79 -39.25
C GLY A 277 -6.27 -26.31 -37.86
N ALA A 278 -7.03 -25.38 -37.26
CA ALA A 278 -6.79 -24.93 -35.90
C ALA A 278 -7.01 -26.06 -34.90
N VAL A 279 -6.21 -26.04 -33.83
CA VAL A 279 -6.37 -26.92 -32.67
C VAL A 279 -6.66 -26.11 -31.43
N TYR A 280 -7.56 -26.62 -30.60
CA TYR A 280 -7.82 -26.11 -29.26
C TYR A 280 -7.04 -26.91 -28.23
N TYR A 281 -6.25 -26.22 -27.43
CA TYR A 281 -5.54 -26.77 -26.29
C TYR A 281 -6.12 -26.23 -24.99
N ARG A 282 -6.56 -27.13 -24.10
CA ARG A 282 -7.05 -26.78 -22.75
C ARG A 282 -5.91 -26.91 -21.75
N ALA A 283 -5.43 -25.79 -21.23
CA ALA A 283 -4.33 -25.76 -20.26
C ALA A 283 -4.79 -25.85 -18.80
N GLY A 284 -6.09 -25.64 -18.52
CA GLY A 284 -6.68 -25.73 -17.18
C GLY A 284 -8.16 -25.33 -17.15
N PHE A 285 -8.75 -25.23 -15.96
CA PHE A 285 -10.04 -24.57 -15.81
C PHE A 285 -9.88 -23.06 -16.03
N GLY A 286 -10.73 -22.45 -16.87
CA GLY A 286 -10.59 -21.03 -17.21
C GLY A 286 -9.33 -20.67 -18.02
N SER A 287 -8.71 -21.64 -18.69
CA SER A 287 -7.51 -21.41 -19.48
C SER A 287 -7.46 -22.28 -20.73
N GLY A 288 -7.21 -21.64 -21.87
CA GLY A 288 -7.06 -22.33 -23.14
C GLY A 288 -6.43 -21.47 -24.23
N ALA A 289 -5.97 -22.14 -25.28
CA ALA A 289 -5.37 -21.50 -26.44
C ALA A 289 -5.88 -22.18 -27.72
N VAL A 290 -6.05 -21.39 -28.78
CA VAL A 290 -6.26 -21.87 -30.14
C VAL A 290 -4.96 -21.66 -30.90
N LEU A 291 -4.47 -22.71 -31.55
CA LEU A 291 -3.22 -22.71 -32.27
C LEU A 291 -3.43 -23.08 -33.74
N MET A 292 -2.58 -22.53 -34.60
CA MET A 292 -2.52 -22.81 -36.04
C MET A 292 -1.15 -23.40 -36.40
N PRO A 293 -1.09 -24.28 -37.41
CA PRO A 293 0.19 -24.76 -37.92
C PRO A 293 0.95 -23.60 -38.57
N ALA A 294 2.21 -23.41 -38.19
CA ALA A 294 3.13 -22.48 -38.81
C ALA A 294 3.95 -23.18 -39.92
N LEU A 295 4.56 -22.38 -40.81
CA LEU A 295 5.32 -22.88 -41.96
C LEU A 295 6.58 -23.67 -41.58
N ASP A 296 7.12 -23.42 -40.38
CA ASP A 296 8.32 -24.08 -39.83
C ASP A 296 8.00 -25.41 -39.12
N GLY A 297 6.76 -25.88 -39.21
CA GLY A 297 6.29 -27.11 -38.54
C GLY A 297 6.01 -26.93 -37.04
N THR A 298 6.12 -25.71 -36.51
CA THR A 298 5.67 -25.37 -35.16
C THR A 298 4.19 -24.96 -35.15
N TRP A 299 3.64 -24.78 -33.95
CA TRP A 299 2.27 -24.31 -33.77
C TRP A 299 2.27 -22.94 -33.13
N GLU A 300 1.58 -21.98 -33.75
CA GLU A 300 1.50 -20.60 -33.29
C GLU A 300 0.16 -20.35 -32.61
N VAL A 301 0.18 -19.71 -31.44
CA VAL A 301 -1.03 -19.30 -30.74
C VAL A 301 -1.65 -18.11 -31.47
N VAL A 302 -2.87 -18.29 -31.95
CA VAL A 302 -3.62 -17.24 -32.65
C VAL A 302 -4.63 -16.54 -31.76
N SER A 303 -5.08 -17.21 -30.70
CA SER A 303 -6.01 -16.68 -29.71
C SER A 303 -5.84 -17.42 -28.39
N SER A 304 -5.98 -16.72 -27.27
CA SER A 304 -5.82 -17.30 -25.93
C SER A 304 -6.72 -16.64 -24.90
N ILE A 305 -7.19 -17.42 -23.95
CA ILE A 305 -7.90 -16.90 -22.78
C ILE A 305 -7.26 -17.43 -21.49
N GLY A 306 -7.06 -16.55 -20.52
CA GLY A 306 -6.42 -16.85 -19.24
C GLY A 306 -4.90 -16.57 -19.22
N PRO A 307 -4.05 -17.43 -18.63
CA PRO A 307 -2.70 -17.09 -18.20
C PRO A 307 -1.74 -16.67 -19.32
N ARG A 308 -0.87 -15.69 -18.99
CA ARG A 308 0.12 -15.02 -19.85
C ARG A 308 1.13 -15.91 -20.58
N ARG A 309 1.24 -17.20 -20.22
CA ARG A 309 2.19 -18.11 -20.90
C ARG A 309 1.75 -18.52 -22.32
N TRP A 310 0.49 -18.27 -22.66
CA TRP A 310 -0.12 -18.60 -23.96
C TRP A 310 -0.42 -17.34 -24.78
N GLU A 311 0.43 -16.32 -24.73
CA GLU A 311 0.24 -15.09 -25.52
C GLU A 311 0.20 -15.35 -27.03
N ARG A 312 -0.61 -14.56 -27.74
CA ARG A 312 -0.70 -14.59 -29.20
C ARG A 312 0.67 -14.39 -29.85
N GLY A 313 0.97 -15.16 -30.89
CA GLY A 313 2.26 -15.17 -31.59
C GLY A 313 3.33 -16.07 -30.95
N ARG A 314 3.09 -16.62 -29.74
CA ARG A 314 3.98 -17.64 -29.18
C ARG A 314 3.92 -18.93 -30.00
N ARG A 315 5.09 -19.55 -30.20
CA ARG A 315 5.25 -20.81 -30.92
C ARG A 315 5.59 -21.97 -30.00
N PHE A 316 5.05 -23.13 -30.33
CA PHE A 316 5.21 -24.36 -29.57
C PHE A 316 5.56 -25.52 -30.50
N ALA A 317 6.44 -26.40 -30.03
CA ALA A 317 6.74 -27.65 -30.71
C ALA A 317 5.52 -28.61 -30.65
N PRO A 318 5.25 -29.42 -31.69
CA PRO A 318 4.11 -30.35 -31.71
C PRO A 318 4.06 -31.27 -30.50
N GLN A 319 5.21 -31.68 -29.96
CA GLN A 319 5.30 -32.58 -28.80
C GLN A 319 4.74 -31.95 -27.51
N ALA A 320 4.70 -30.62 -27.42
CA ALA A 320 4.19 -29.88 -26.26
C ALA A 320 2.64 -29.81 -26.23
N LEU A 321 1.96 -30.18 -27.32
CA LEU A 321 0.51 -30.05 -27.48
C LEU A 321 -0.25 -31.38 -27.28
N ARG A 322 0.29 -32.30 -26.47
CA ARG A 322 -0.43 -33.55 -26.15
C ARG A 322 -1.81 -33.25 -25.56
N GLY A 323 -2.85 -33.80 -26.19
CA GLY A 323 -4.24 -33.61 -25.77
C GLY A 323 -4.95 -32.42 -26.43
N ALA A 324 -4.31 -31.71 -27.35
CA ALA A 324 -4.98 -30.74 -28.22
C ALA A 324 -6.05 -31.44 -29.09
N ARG A 325 -7.17 -30.76 -29.32
CA ARG A 325 -8.30 -31.27 -30.11
C ARG A 325 -8.53 -30.39 -31.32
N ALA A 326 -8.93 -30.97 -32.44
CA ALA A 326 -9.30 -30.20 -33.62
C ALA A 326 -10.41 -29.20 -33.27
N LEU A 327 -10.25 -27.95 -33.71
CA LEU A 327 -11.28 -26.93 -33.57
C LEU A 327 -12.21 -27.01 -34.78
N ALA A 328 -13.36 -27.66 -34.61
CA ALA A 328 -14.36 -27.78 -35.68
C ALA A 328 -15.00 -26.41 -35.99
N PRO A 329 -15.09 -25.99 -37.27
CA PRO A 329 -15.84 -24.80 -37.66
C PRO A 329 -17.33 -24.93 -37.31
N ILE A 330 -17.99 -23.81 -37.03
CA ILE A 330 -19.45 -23.80 -36.89
C ILE A 330 -20.05 -23.98 -38.29
N GLY A 331 -20.72 -25.13 -38.52
CA GLY A 331 -21.34 -25.47 -39.81
C GLY A 331 -20.60 -26.53 -40.63
N SER A 332 -19.59 -27.21 -40.09
CA SER A 332 -19.09 -28.45 -40.70
C SER A 332 -20.02 -29.62 -40.37
N PRO A 333 -20.41 -30.44 -41.37
CA PRO A 333 -21.39 -31.52 -41.22
C PRO A 333 -20.99 -32.60 -40.21
#